data_AF-A0A1N7H9T4-F1
#
_entry.id   AF-A0A1N7H9T4-F1
#
_cell.length_a   1.000
_cell.length_b   1.000
_cell.length_c   1.000
_cell.angle_alpha   90.00
_cell.angle_beta   90.00
_cell.angle_gamma   90.00
#
_symmetry.space_group_name_H-M   'P 1'
#
loop_
_entity.id
_entity.type
_entity.pdbx_description
1 polymer ?
#
loop_
_entity_poly.entity_id
_entity_poly.type
_entity_poly.pdbx_seq_one_letter_code
_entity_poly.pdbx_strand_id
1 'polypeptide(L)'
;MTASTATPRVRHRRIRELAVETVWSIVTFLLLAVRMVSTLTTAVLVMIWVIVAVKSDLYNVWFWPAVVSSLALLAATILYSLFNAR
;
A
#
# COMPACT_ATOMS: atom_id res chain seq x y z
N MET A 1 36.58 -34.51 12.18
CA MET A 1 36.55 -33.03 12.13
C MET A 1 36.48 -32.61 10.67
N THR A 2 35.29 -32.44 10.11
CA THR A 2 35.09 -32.05 8.71
C THR A 2 34.65 -30.60 8.66
N ALA A 3 35.57 -29.73 8.27
CA ALA A 3 35.31 -28.31 8.05
C ALA A 3 34.27 -28.13 6.94
N SER A 4 33.14 -27.51 7.29
CA SER A 4 32.06 -27.17 6.36
C SER A 4 32.51 -26.02 5.46
N THR A 5 33.06 -26.38 4.30
CA THR A 5 33.38 -25.44 3.21
C THR A 5 32.11 -25.17 2.39
N ALA A 6 31.15 -24.47 3.01
CA ALA A 6 30.01 -23.94 2.28
C ALA A 6 30.53 -22.98 1.20
N THR A 7 30.44 -23.39 -0.06
CA THR A 7 30.99 -22.66 -1.20
C THR A 7 30.32 -21.28 -1.33
N PRO A 8 31.08 -20.22 -1.66
CA PRO A 8 30.61 -18.84 -1.60
C PRO A 8 29.34 -18.58 -2.43
N ARG A 9 29.14 -19.34 -3.51
CA ARG A 9 27.95 -19.22 -4.39
C ARG A 9 26.62 -19.50 -3.69
N VAL A 10 26.57 -20.45 -2.76
CA VAL A 10 25.32 -20.84 -2.07
C VAL A 10 24.87 -19.75 -1.10
N ARG A 11 25.83 -19.01 -0.51
CA ARG A 11 25.56 -17.91 0.42
C ARG A 11 24.88 -16.74 -0.29
N HIS A 12 25.36 -16.35 -1.47
CA HIS A 12 24.79 -15.21 -2.21
C HIS A 12 23.36 -15.46 -2.71
N ARG A 13 23.03 -16.70 -3.09
CA ARG A 13 21.67 -17.07 -3.52
C ARG A 13 20.68 -16.93 -2.37
N ARG A 14 21.05 -17.43 -1.19
CA ARG A 14 20.19 -17.39 0.00
C ARG A 14 19.94 -15.96 0.48
N ILE A 15 20.94 -15.08 0.43
CA ILE A 15 20.77 -13.67 0.81
C ILE A 15 19.81 -12.95 -0.14
N ARG A 16 19.83 -13.27 -1.44
CA ARG A 16 18.86 -12.73 -2.41
C ARG A 16 17.44 -13.22 -2.14
N GLU A 17 17.27 -14.51 -1.86
CA GLU A 17 15.96 -15.10 -1.53
C GLU A 17 15.36 -14.43 -0.28
N LEU A 18 16.16 -14.31 0.78
CA LEU A 18 15.75 -13.63 2.02
C LEU A 18 15.45 -12.14 1.80
N ALA A 19 16.23 -11.45 0.97
CA ALA A 19 15.98 -10.05 0.64
C ALA A 19 14.67 -9.87 -0.12
N VAL A 20 14.37 -10.74 -1.09
CA VAL A 20 13.12 -10.71 -1.85
C VAL A 20 11.92 -11.01 -0.95
N GLU A 21 11.99 -12.02 -0.10
CA GLU A 21 10.92 -12.35 0.86
C GLU A 21 10.66 -11.22 1.84
N THR A 22 11.73 -10.58 2.35
CA THR A 22 11.60 -9.45 3.29
C THR A 22 10.94 -8.26 2.64
N VAL A 23 11.38 -7.88 1.43
CA VAL A 23 10.76 -6.79 0.66
C VAL A 23 9.29 -7.10 0.38
N TRP A 24 8.98 -8.34 0.00
CA TRP A 24 7.61 -8.77 -0.30
C TRP A 24 6.70 -8.72 0.92
N SER A 25 7.21 -9.13 2.09
CA SER A 25 6.47 -9.06 3.35
C SER A 25 6.15 -7.62 3.74
N ILE A 26 7.14 -6.70 3.66
CA ILE A 26 6.98 -5.27 3.95
C ILE A 26 5.93 -4.64 3.01
N VAL A 27 6.05 -4.95 1.73
CA VAL A 27 5.11 -4.52 0.69
C VAL A 27 3.68 -4.95 1.02
N THR A 28 3.50 -6.22 1.38
CA THR A 28 2.17 -6.77 1.63
C THR A 28 1.55 -6.13 2.87
N PHE A 29 2.36 -5.95 3.93
CA PHE A 29 1.95 -5.23 5.12
C PHE A 29 1.53 -3.79 4.83
N LEU A 30 2.30 -3.08 4.00
CA LEU A 30 1.99 -1.71 3.59
C LEU A 30 0.68 -1.64 2.80
N LEU A 31 0.47 -2.56 1.85
CA LEU A 31 -0.79 -2.64 1.09
C LEU A 31 -1.98 -2.91 2.00
N LEU A 32 -1.84 -3.80 2.98
CA LEU A 32 -2.86 -4.08 4.00
C LEU A 32 -3.18 -2.83 4.83
N ALA A 33 -2.16 -2.09 5.27
CA ALA A 33 -2.34 -0.85 6.02
C ALA A 33 -3.06 0.22 5.20
N VAL A 34 -2.61 0.44 3.96
CA VAL A 34 -3.24 1.38 3.01
C VAL A 34 -4.69 0.97 2.73
N ARG A 35 -4.96 -0.33 2.56
CA ARG A 35 -6.32 -0.85 2.38
C ARG A 35 -7.20 -0.51 3.57
N MET A 36 -6.73 -0.78 4.78
CA MET A 36 -7.44 -0.47 6.03
C MET A 36 -7.80 1.02 6.12
N VAL A 37 -6.80 1.89 5.93
CA VAL A 37 -6.98 3.35 5.95
C VAL A 37 -7.95 3.78 4.85
N SER A 38 -7.81 3.28 3.62
CA SER A 38 -8.72 3.60 2.52
C SER A 38 -10.15 3.20 2.84
N THR A 39 -10.39 2.00 3.37
CA THR A 39 -11.74 1.56 3.74
C THR A 39 -12.34 2.42 4.84
N LEU A 40 -11.56 2.78 5.87
CA LEU A 40 -12.01 3.65 6.95
C LEU A 40 -12.34 5.04 6.43
N THR A 41 -11.46 5.62 5.61
CA THR A 41 -11.67 6.92 5.00
C THR A 41 -12.90 6.90 4.10
N THR A 42 -13.02 5.93 3.18
CA THR A 42 -14.20 5.78 2.32
C THR A 42 -15.48 5.67 3.14
N ALA A 43 -15.50 4.88 4.21
CA ALA A 43 -16.68 4.73 5.06
C ALA A 43 -17.09 6.05 5.73
N VAL A 44 -16.12 6.76 6.33
CA VAL A 44 -16.36 8.08 6.94
C VAL A 44 -16.86 9.07 5.89
N LEU A 45 -16.31 9.01 4.68
CA LEU A 45 -16.64 9.94 3.62
C LEU A 45 -18.01 9.69 3.01
N VAL A 46 -18.40 8.42 2.85
CA VAL A 46 -19.76 8.06 2.46
C VAL A 46 -20.75 8.55 3.52
N MET A 47 -20.47 8.37 4.81
CA MET A 47 -21.33 8.91 5.87
C MET A 47 -21.47 10.44 5.80
N ILE A 48 -20.35 11.14 5.64
CA ILE A 48 -20.35 12.61 5.50
C ILE A 48 -21.13 13.01 4.24
N TRP A 49 -20.94 12.32 3.12
CA TRP A 49 -21.65 12.60 1.88
C TRP A 49 -23.16 12.43 2.03
N VAL A 50 -23.62 11.36 2.71
CA VAL A 50 -25.06 11.16 2.98
C VAL A 50 -25.63 12.31 3.82
N ILE A 51 -24.95 12.72 4.89
CA ILE A 51 -25.37 13.84 5.74
C ILE A 51 -25.44 15.14 4.94
N VAL A 52 -24.47 15.35 4.05
CA VAL A 52 -24.31 16.58 3.27
C VAL A 52 -25.28 16.64 2.08
N ALA A 53 -25.51 15.53 1.38
CA ALA A 53 -26.43 15.44 0.24
C ALA A 53 -27.87 15.74 0.65
N VAL A 54 -28.23 15.40 1.90
CA VAL A 54 -29.52 15.78 2.49
C VAL A 54 -29.62 17.30 2.72
N LYS A 55 -28.50 18.01 2.83
CA LYS A 55 -28.46 19.39 3.33
C LYS A 55 -28.22 20.48 2.28
N SER A 56 -27.40 20.26 1.24
CA SER A 56 -26.80 21.44 0.57
C SER A 56 -26.33 21.30 -0.89
N ASP A 57 -26.87 20.41 -1.73
CA ASP A 57 -26.54 20.27 -3.17
C ASP A 57 -25.23 19.49 -3.49
N LEU A 58 -25.16 18.89 -4.70
CA LEU A 58 -24.20 17.84 -5.12
C LEU A 58 -22.74 18.33 -5.29
N TYR A 59 -22.54 19.63 -5.51
CA TYR A 59 -21.24 20.25 -5.80
C TYR A 59 -20.50 20.75 -4.54
N ASN A 60 -20.66 20.05 -3.43
CA ASN A 60 -20.14 20.52 -2.14
C ASN A 60 -18.62 20.33 -2.03
N VAL A 61 -17.93 21.39 -1.58
CA VAL A 61 -16.50 21.43 -1.24
C VAL A 61 -16.07 20.27 -0.33
N TRP A 62 -16.98 19.72 0.48
CA TRP A 62 -16.74 18.54 1.31
C TRP A 62 -16.48 17.23 0.54
N PHE A 63 -16.63 17.21 -0.78
CA PHE A 63 -16.23 16.10 -1.65
C PHE A 63 -14.71 16.02 -1.86
N TRP A 64 -13.99 17.15 -1.75
CA TRP A 64 -12.54 17.22 -2.02
C TRP A 64 -11.67 16.27 -1.19
N PRO A 65 -11.93 16.04 0.12
CA PRO A 65 -11.19 15.04 0.89
C PRO A 65 -11.28 13.61 0.31
N ALA A 66 -12.37 13.26 -0.39
CA ALA A 66 -12.54 11.96 -1.02
C ALA A 66 -11.65 11.79 -2.24
N VAL A 67 -11.63 12.84 -3.04
CA VAL A 67 -10.84 12.93 -4.26
C VAL A 67 -9.36 12.90 -3.90
N VAL A 68 -8.94 13.67 -2.90
CA VAL A 68 -7.56 13.68 -2.39
C VAL A 68 -7.16 12.31 -1.84
N SER A 69 -8.04 11.64 -1.09
CA SER A 69 -7.75 10.29 -0.56
C SER A 69 -7.65 9.24 -1.67
N SER A 70 -8.53 9.30 -2.69
CA SER A 70 -8.47 8.42 -3.86
C SER A 70 -7.23 8.67 -4.71
N LEU A 71 -6.83 9.93 -4.89
CA LEU A 71 -5.58 10.30 -5.59
C LEU A 71 -4.35 9.83 -4.84
N ALA A 72 -4.31 9.96 -3.50
CA ALA A 72 -3.22 9.45 -2.68
C ALA A 72 -3.10 7.91 -2.80
N LEU A 73 -4.23 7.20 -2.86
CA LEU A 73 -4.27 5.76 -3.09
C LEU A 73 -3.71 5.37 -4.45
N LEU A 74 -4.10 6.10 -5.50
CA LEU A 74 -3.59 5.93 -6.86
C LEU A 74 -2.08 6.17 -6.91
N ALA A 75 -1.60 7.24 -6.27
CA ALA A 75 -0.17 7.53 -6.18
C ALA A 75 0.60 6.41 -5.47
N ALA A 76 0.09 5.89 -4.36
CA ALA A 76 0.69 4.76 -3.65
C ALA A 76 0.73 3.49 -4.51
N THR A 77 -0.33 3.24 -5.27
CA THR A 77 -0.43 2.09 -6.19
C THR A 77 0.59 2.19 -7.32
N ILE A 78 0.71 3.36 -7.94
CA ILE A 78 1.67 3.61 -9.03
C ILE A 78 3.10 3.52 -8.50
N LEU A 79 3.37 4.09 -7.33
CA LEU A 79 4.69 4.03 -6.70
C LEU A 79 5.08 2.58 -6.40
N TYR A 80 4.16 1.77 -5.88
CA TYR A 80 4.35 0.34 -5.68
C TYR A 80 4.64 -0.39 -6.99
N SER A 81 3.86 -0.13 -8.04
CA SER A 81 4.10 -0.69 -9.37
C SER A 81 5.47 -0.31 -9.92
N LEU A 82 5.94 0.90 -9.67
CA LEU A 82 7.25 1.38 -10.15
C LEU A 82 8.42 0.69 -9.44
N PHE A 83 8.27 0.42 -8.14
CA PHE A 83 9.24 -0.34 -7.36
C PHE A 83 9.25 -1.81 -7.72
N ASN A 84 8.09 -2.40 -8.06
CA ASN A 84 7.98 -3.79 -8.49
C ASN A 84 8.42 -4.03 -9.95
N ALA A 85 8.36 -3.00 -10.79
CA ALA A 85 8.76 -3.09 -12.20
C ALA A 85 10.28 -2.96 -12.43
N ARG A 86 11.09 -2.81 -11.37
CA ARG A 86 12.55 -2.78 -11.40
C ARG A 86 13.13 -3.98 -10.67
#